data_AF-A0A382AT97-F1
#
_entry.id   AF-A0A382AT97-F1
#
_cell.length_a   1.000
_cell.length_b   1.000
_cell.length_c   1.000
_cell.angle_alpha   90.00
_cell.angle_beta   90.00
_cell.angle_gamma   90.00
#
_symmetry.space_group_name_H-M   'P 1'
#
loop_
_entity.id
_entity.type
_entity.pdbx_description
1 polymer ?
#
loop_
_entity_poly.entity_id
_entity_poly.type
_entity_poly.pdbx_seq_one_letter_code
_entity_poly.pdbx_strand_id
1 'polypeptide(L)'
;MNKLLIASIIVTLFVGCATNVAPKSGALFNGANLDNWVIENDGQFSVEDGVLKVNHGTGWLRSAGVFSDFTLVMEFRFLEAEANSGIFVRTGPTSHDDENGWPNNGYQVQCMDTITGRAPLATMIPYGAPPFEHQSDLAALAKAYKPLGQWQTYEITCVSETLEVKLNGKRITTATNIKNLKGHIGIQAEHGLLEFRKIDIMENASK
;
A
#
# COMPACT_ATOMS: atom_id res chain seq x y z
N MET A 1 47.22 63.13 6.91
CA MET A 1 45.92 62.78 7.54
C MET A 1 45.29 61.67 6.71
N ASN A 2 45.50 60.41 7.11
CA ASN A 2 44.99 59.23 6.41
C ASN A 2 43.51 59.01 6.78
N LYS A 3 42.62 58.99 5.78
CA LYS A 3 41.24 58.53 5.95
C LYS A 3 41.19 57.03 5.70
N LEU A 4 40.99 56.24 6.75
CA LEU A 4 40.67 54.82 6.67
C LEU A 4 39.24 54.66 6.11
N LEU A 5 39.09 53.94 5.01
CA LEU A 5 37.80 53.40 4.57
C LEU A 5 37.59 52.03 5.25
N ILE A 6 36.53 51.93 6.07
CA ILE A 6 36.06 50.66 6.62
C ILE A 6 34.97 50.14 5.68
N ALA A 7 35.26 49.08 4.94
CA ALA A 7 34.27 48.35 4.15
C ALA A 7 33.55 47.34 5.05
N SER A 8 32.27 47.57 5.33
CA SER A 8 31.41 46.60 6.03
C SER A 8 31.01 45.47 5.07
N ILE A 9 31.52 44.27 5.34
CA ILE A 9 31.05 43.03 4.71
C ILE A 9 29.75 42.63 5.39
N ILE A 10 28.63 42.72 4.67
CA ILE A 10 27.34 42.19 5.10
C ILE A 10 27.30 40.71 4.69
N VAL A 11 27.39 39.81 5.66
CA VAL A 11 27.16 38.37 5.46
C VAL A 11 25.67 38.12 5.62
N THR A 12 24.98 37.91 4.50
CA THR A 12 23.56 37.52 4.49
C THR A 12 23.46 36.03 4.77
N LEU A 13 23.14 35.64 6.00
CA LEU A 13 22.75 34.27 6.32
C LEU A 13 21.40 33.95 5.66
N PHE A 14 21.41 33.13 4.61
CA PHE A 14 20.22 32.45 4.13
C PHE A 14 19.84 31.36 5.14
N VAL A 15 18.90 31.68 6.04
CA VAL A 15 18.20 30.66 6.81
C VAL A 15 17.22 29.98 5.84
N GLY A 16 17.61 28.82 5.32
CA GLY A 16 16.70 27.96 4.57
C GLY A 16 15.60 27.47 5.50
N CYS A 17 14.39 28.01 5.37
CA CYS A 17 13.20 27.40 5.97
C CYS A 17 12.98 26.05 5.27
N ALA A 18 13.43 24.97 5.90
CA ALA A 18 12.93 23.64 5.58
C ALA A 18 11.43 23.64 5.94
N THR A 19 10.57 23.62 4.92
CA THR A 19 9.14 23.44 5.12
C THR A 19 8.91 22.02 5.61
N ASN A 20 8.66 21.84 6.90
CA ASN A 20 8.07 20.61 7.42
C ASN A 20 6.65 20.50 6.88
N VAL A 21 6.49 19.86 5.72
CA VAL A 21 5.17 19.46 5.22
C VAL A 21 4.66 18.40 6.18
N ALA A 22 3.64 18.74 6.98
CA ALA A 22 3.00 17.77 7.85
C ALA A 22 2.44 16.60 7.03
N PRO A 23 2.47 15.35 7.54
CA PRO A 23 1.90 14.20 6.86
C PRO A 23 0.46 14.48 6.44
N LYS A 24 0.13 14.28 5.16
CA LYS A 24 -1.26 14.34 4.70
C LYS A 24 -1.91 13.01 5.04
N SER A 25 -2.84 13.01 5.99
CA SER A 25 -3.58 11.82 6.40
C SER A 25 -5.05 11.93 6.01
N GLY A 26 -5.65 10.81 5.58
CA GLY A 26 -7.07 10.76 5.25
C GLY A 26 -7.55 9.36 4.90
N ALA A 27 -8.88 9.21 4.88
CA ALA A 27 -9.53 7.99 4.44
C ALA A 27 -9.43 7.88 2.90
N LEU A 28 -8.83 6.80 2.42
CA LEU A 28 -8.82 6.44 0.99
C LEU A 28 -10.15 5.80 0.59
N PHE A 29 -10.79 5.05 1.49
CA PHE A 29 -12.16 4.58 1.35
C PHE A 29 -13.10 5.36 2.27
N ASN A 30 -14.14 5.95 1.69
CA ASN A 30 -15.07 6.84 2.42
C ASN A 30 -16.20 6.09 3.17
N GLY A 31 -16.30 4.76 3.03
CA GLY A 31 -17.36 3.98 3.67
C GLY A 31 -18.73 4.11 3.01
N ALA A 32 -18.85 4.75 1.85
CA ALA A 32 -20.14 4.98 1.19
C ALA A 32 -20.16 4.52 -0.27
N ASN A 33 -19.07 4.74 -1.01
CA ASN A 33 -18.98 4.44 -2.43
C ASN A 33 -17.52 4.32 -2.89
N LEU A 34 -17.30 4.33 -4.21
CA LEU A 34 -16.00 4.18 -4.85
C LEU A 34 -15.42 5.50 -5.41
N ASP A 35 -15.83 6.68 -4.92
CA ASP A 35 -15.46 7.98 -5.52
C ASP A 35 -13.94 8.27 -5.62
N ASN A 36 -13.09 7.53 -4.89
CA ASN A 36 -11.62 7.63 -4.95
C ASN A 36 -10.95 6.45 -5.65
N TRP A 37 -11.73 5.62 -6.32
CA TRP A 37 -11.31 4.35 -6.89
C TRP A 37 -11.79 4.21 -8.33
N VAL A 38 -11.04 3.42 -9.10
CA VAL A 38 -11.36 3.04 -10.47
C VAL A 38 -11.37 1.52 -10.51
N ILE A 39 -12.48 0.93 -10.95
CA ILE A 39 -12.51 -0.50 -11.27
C ILE A 39 -11.80 -0.67 -12.61
N GLU A 40 -10.72 -1.42 -12.59
CA GLU A 40 -9.96 -1.82 -13.77
C GLU A 40 -10.38 -3.22 -14.19
N ASN A 41 -10.64 -3.38 -15.49
CA ASN A 41 -11.12 -4.62 -16.10
C ASN A 41 -12.44 -5.13 -15.44
N ASP A 42 -12.65 -6.44 -15.40
CA ASP A 42 -13.88 -7.09 -14.90
C ASP A 42 -13.83 -7.34 -13.37
N GLY A 43 -13.15 -6.48 -12.62
CA GLY A 43 -13.06 -6.59 -11.17
C GLY A 43 -14.41 -6.35 -10.49
N GLN A 44 -14.90 -7.31 -9.70
CA GLN A 44 -16.21 -7.19 -9.05
C GLN A 44 -16.11 -6.62 -7.65
N PHE A 45 -16.29 -5.30 -7.57
CA PHE A 45 -16.28 -4.53 -6.32
C PHE A 45 -17.64 -3.89 -6.06
N SER A 46 -18.06 -3.89 -4.80
CA SER A 46 -19.28 -3.20 -4.36
C SER A 46 -19.10 -2.61 -2.97
N VAL A 47 -20.00 -1.71 -2.59
CA VAL A 47 -20.04 -1.12 -1.24
C VAL A 47 -21.43 -1.32 -0.66
N GLU A 48 -21.48 -1.88 0.54
CA GLU A 48 -22.72 -2.13 1.28
C GLU A 48 -22.42 -2.00 2.77
N ASP A 49 -23.30 -1.38 3.56
CA ASP A 49 -23.17 -1.24 5.02
C ASP A 49 -21.80 -0.74 5.54
N GLY A 50 -21.17 0.18 4.79
CA GLY A 50 -19.87 0.74 5.17
C GLY A 50 -18.67 -0.16 4.90
N VAL A 51 -18.86 -1.30 4.25
CA VAL A 51 -17.80 -2.23 3.85
C VAL A 51 -17.68 -2.30 2.33
N LEU A 52 -16.43 -2.40 1.87
CA LEU A 52 -16.09 -2.68 0.49
C LEU A 52 -16.01 -4.19 0.33
N LYS A 53 -16.77 -4.76 -0.61
CA LYS A 53 -16.85 -6.19 -0.85
C LYS A 53 -16.14 -6.55 -2.15
N VAL A 54 -15.38 -7.64 -2.11
CA VAL A 54 -14.81 -8.33 -3.28
C VAL A 54 -15.57 -9.65 -3.41
N ASN A 55 -16.25 -9.86 -4.53
CA ASN A 55 -17.07 -11.05 -4.73
C ASN A 55 -16.27 -12.13 -5.48
N HIS A 56 -15.74 -11.82 -6.66
CA HIS A 56 -14.80 -12.61 -7.47
C HIS A 56 -14.30 -11.71 -8.62
N GLY A 57 -13.54 -12.23 -9.60
CA GLY A 57 -13.40 -11.61 -10.92
C GLY A 57 -11.96 -11.51 -11.41
N THR A 58 -11.77 -10.79 -12.51
CA THR A 58 -10.47 -10.55 -13.14
C THR A 58 -10.28 -9.06 -13.29
N GLY A 59 -9.29 -8.51 -12.58
CA GLY A 59 -9.06 -7.07 -12.51
C GLY A 59 -8.74 -6.61 -11.11
N TRP A 60 -8.85 -5.31 -10.87
CA TRP A 60 -8.45 -4.72 -9.61
C TRP A 60 -9.11 -3.36 -9.39
N LEU A 61 -9.22 -2.98 -8.13
CA LEU A 61 -9.71 -1.66 -7.74
C LEU A 61 -8.51 -0.75 -7.50
N ARG A 62 -8.27 0.17 -8.42
CA ARG A 62 -7.12 1.08 -8.41
C ARG A 62 -7.49 2.41 -7.75
N SER A 63 -6.63 2.94 -6.88
CA SER A 63 -6.81 4.28 -6.33
C SER A 63 -6.73 5.33 -7.45
N ALA A 64 -7.59 6.35 -7.41
CA ALA A 64 -7.49 7.49 -8.32
C ALA A 64 -6.18 8.27 -8.11
N GLY A 65 -5.75 8.39 -6.85
CA GLY A 65 -4.49 9.03 -6.45
C GLY A 65 -3.25 8.16 -6.63
N VAL A 66 -2.09 8.81 -6.66
CA VAL A 66 -0.76 8.22 -6.67
C VAL A 66 0.03 8.64 -5.44
N PHE A 67 0.71 7.69 -4.81
CA PHE A 67 1.35 7.87 -3.51
C PHE A 67 2.82 7.44 -3.58
N SER A 68 3.70 8.16 -2.90
CA SER A 68 5.14 7.86 -2.83
C SER A 68 5.52 7.16 -1.53
N ASP A 69 5.88 7.94 -0.51
CA ASP A 69 6.16 7.47 0.83
C ASP A 69 4.89 7.58 1.66
N PHE A 70 4.41 6.45 2.17
CA PHE A 70 3.15 6.39 2.90
C PHE A 70 3.10 5.22 3.87
N THR A 71 2.19 5.32 4.83
CA THR A 71 1.67 4.18 5.58
C THR A 71 0.20 4.00 5.23
N LEU A 72 -0.15 2.82 4.74
CA LEU A 72 -1.51 2.37 4.46
C LEU A 72 -1.97 1.49 5.61
N VAL A 73 -3.09 1.84 6.23
CA VAL A 73 -3.77 1.00 7.23
C VAL A 73 -5.09 0.54 6.64
N MET A 74 -5.34 -0.76 6.68
CA MET A 74 -6.61 -1.32 6.21
C MET A 74 -7.06 -2.50 7.05
N GLU A 75 -8.36 -2.59 7.26
CA GLU A 75 -8.98 -3.76 7.89
C GLU A 75 -9.61 -4.64 6.82
N PHE A 76 -9.41 -5.95 6.93
CA PHE A 76 -9.96 -6.93 6.01
C PHE A 76 -10.43 -8.19 6.74
N ARG A 77 -11.35 -8.93 6.14
CA ARG A 77 -11.71 -10.28 6.57
C ARG A 77 -12.02 -11.17 5.38
N PHE A 78 -11.68 -12.44 5.53
CA PHE A 78 -12.06 -13.50 4.62
C PHE A 78 -13.44 -14.02 5.03
N LEU A 79 -14.37 -14.13 4.08
CA LEU A 79 -15.68 -14.73 4.30
C LEU A 79 -15.73 -16.18 3.82
N GLU A 80 -14.82 -16.56 2.92
CA GLU A 80 -14.65 -17.92 2.42
C GLU A 80 -13.24 -18.42 2.71
N ALA A 81 -13.14 -19.72 2.99
CA ALA A 81 -11.85 -20.38 3.15
C ALA A 81 -11.07 -20.32 1.84
N GLU A 82 -9.76 -20.15 1.93
CA GLU A 82 -8.85 -20.05 0.78
C GLU A 82 -9.10 -18.83 -0.15
N ALA A 83 -9.94 -17.88 0.26
CA ALA A 83 -10.14 -16.63 -0.46
C ALA A 83 -8.79 -15.94 -0.70
N ASN A 84 -8.59 -15.47 -1.93
CA ASN A 84 -7.35 -14.92 -2.44
C ASN A 84 -7.59 -13.54 -3.06
N SER A 85 -6.80 -12.58 -2.61
CA SER A 85 -6.69 -11.23 -3.12
C SER A 85 -5.26 -10.74 -2.89
N GLY A 86 -5.04 -9.46 -3.13
CA GLY A 86 -3.74 -8.83 -3.09
C GLY A 86 -3.90 -7.34 -2.88
N ILE A 87 -3.02 -6.76 -2.07
CA ILE A 87 -2.92 -5.31 -1.91
C ILE A 87 -1.77 -4.84 -2.78
N PHE A 88 -2.11 -4.24 -3.90
CA PHE A 88 -1.12 -3.65 -4.78
C PHE A 88 -0.64 -2.31 -4.22
N VAL A 89 0.66 -2.06 -4.31
CA VAL A 89 1.30 -0.83 -3.86
C VAL A 89 2.35 -0.36 -4.86
N ARG A 90 2.45 0.97 -5.02
CA ARG A 90 3.36 1.64 -5.94
C ARG A 90 3.30 1.06 -7.37
N THR A 91 2.06 0.87 -7.84
CA THR A 91 1.80 0.35 -9.17
C THR A 91 1.74 1.45 -10.23
N GLY A 92 2.08 1.12 -11.46
CA GLY A 92 1.67 1.87 -12.63
C GLY A 92 0.15 1.82 -12.83
N PRO A 93 -0.41 2.71 -13.68
CA PRO A 93 -1.83 2.73 -13.99
C PRO A 93 -2.26 1.66 -15.00
N THR A 94 -1.31 0.89 -15.55
CA THR A 94 -1.53 -0.05 -16.65
C THR A 94 -1.73 -1.47 -16.14
N SER A 95 -2.64 -2.19 -16.79
CA SER A 95 -2.92 -3.60 -16.55
C SER A 95 -2.27 -4.48 -17.63
N HIS A 96 -2.09 -5.76 -17.33
CA HIS A 96 -1.84 -6.78 -18.34
C HIS A 96 -3.04 -6.89 -19.29
N ASP A 97 -2.75 -7.15 -20.56
CA ASP A 97 -3.74 -7.53 -21.58
C ASP A 97 -3.85 -9.06 -21.62
N ASP A 98 -4.13 -9.66 -20.45
CA ASP A 98 -4.34 -11.09 -20.26
C ASP A 98 -5.65 -11.36 -19.52
N GLU A 99 -5.98 -12.64 -19.34
CA GLU A 99 -7.24 -13.06 -18.72
C GLU A 99 -7.43 -12.54 -17.29
N ASN A 100 -6.35 -12.22 -16.57
CA ASN A 100 -6.43 -11.77 -15.19
C ASN A 100 -6.61 -10.26 -15.08
N GLY A 101 -6.05 -9.48 -16.00
CA GLY A 101 -6.23 -8.03 -16.05
C GLY A 101 -5.66 -7.29 -14.83
N TRP A 102 -4.66 -7.85 -14.15
CA TRP A 102 -3.99 -7.23 -13.00
C TRP A 102 -2.92 -6.21 -13.44
N PRO A 103 -2.41 -5.34 -12.54
CA PRO A 103 -1.37 -4.39 -12.90
C PRO A 103 -0.13 -5.08 -13.50
N ASN A 104 0.45 -4.49 -14.53
CA ASN A 104 1.66 -5.04 -15.17
C ASN A 104 2.98 -4.43 -14.67
N ASN A 105 2.90 -3.54 -13.69
CA ASN A 105 4.06 -2.94 -13.05
C ASN A 105 3.70 -2.48 -11.63
N GLY A 106 3.84 -3.34 -10.64
CA GLY A 106 3.57 -3.03 -9.24
C GLY A 106 4.09 -4.09 -8.28
N TYR A 107 4.09 -3.76 -7.00
CA TYR A 107 4.34 -4.73 -5.94
C TYR A 107 3.01 -5.14 -5.31
N GLN A 108 2.88 -6.40 -4.94
CA GLN A 108 1.71 -6.92 -4.22
C GLN A 108 2.11 -7.40 -2.83
N VAL A 109 1.36 -6.99 -1.81
CA VAL A 109 1.29 -7.68 -0.53
C VAL A 109 0.17 -8.70 -0.63
N GLN A 110 0.48 -9.98 -0.47
CA GLN A 110 -0.47 -11.07 -0.61
C GLN A 110 -1.57 -11.00 0.45
N CYS A 111 -2.84 -11.09 0.04
CA CYS A 111 -4.01 -11.09 0.92
C CYS A 111 -4.83 -12.37 0.71
N MET A 112 -4.29 -13.50 1.18
CA MET A 112 -4.89 -14.82 0.99
C MET A 112 -5.14 -15.51 2.33
N ASP A 113 -6.22 -16.29 2.44
CA ASP A 113 -6.55 -17.08 3.62
C ASP A 113 -5.64 -18.32 3.81
N THR A 114 -4.32 -18.10 3.89
CA THR A 114 -3.34 -19.15 4.19
C THR A 114 -2.11 -18.58 4.89
N ILE A 115 -1.58 -19.34 5.84
CA ILE A 115 -0.34 -19.02 6.58
C ILE A 115 0.84 -19.94 6.23
N THR A 116 0.66 -20.82 5.24
CA THR A 116 1.68 -21.75 4.76
C THR A 116 1.77 -21.74 3.23
N GLY A 117 2.72 -22.49 2.66
CA GLY A 117 2.90 -22.59 1.22
C GLY A 117 3.89 -21.56 0.66
N ARG A 118 3.85 -21.37 -0.67
CA ARG A 118 4.85 -20.56 -1.40
C ARG A 118 4.69 -19.06 -1.16
N ALA A 119 3.45 -18.58 -1.09
CA ALA A 119 3.12 -17.17 -0.89
C ALA A 119 1.98 -17.04 0.12
N PRO A 120 2.23 -17.27 1.42
CA PRO A 120 1.24 -17.06 2.46
C PRO A 120 0.89 -15.57 2.62
N LEU A 121 -0.16 -15.31 3.39
CA LEU A 121 -0.61 -13.98 3.79
C LEU A 121 0.57 -13.06 4.16
N ALA A 122 0.53 -11.81 3.68
CA ALA A 122 1.55 -10.77 3.85
C ALA A 122 2.86 -10.95 3.06
N THR A 123 2.99 -12.00 2.24
CA THR A 123 4.17 -12.15 1.35
C THR A 123 4.21 -11.06 0.28
N MET A 124 5.40 -10.59 -0.06
CA MET A 124 5.61 -9.62 -1.14
C MET A 124 5.85 -10.32 -2.48
N ILE A 125 5.19 -9.88 -3.55
CA ILE A 125 5.29 -10.45 -4.91
C ILE A 125 5.56 -9.32 -5.94
N PRO A 126 6.52 -9.49 -6.87
CA PRO A 126 6.72 -8.54 -7.97
C PRO A 126 5.73 -8.84 -9.10
N TYR A 127 4.73 -7.97 -9.27
CA TYR A 127 3.81 -8.01 -10.41
C TYR A 127 4.32 -7.13 -11.55
N GLY A 128 5.27 -7.67 -12.32
CA GLY A 128 5.95 -6.95 -13.41
C GLY A 128 6.87 -5.81 -12.97
N ALA A 129 6.92 -5.50 -11.67
CA ALA A 129 7.87 -4.54 -11.11
C ALA A 129 9.31 -5.11 -11.05
N PRO A 130 10.33 -4.23 -10.97
CA PRO A 130 11.71 -4.67 -10.77
C PRO A 130 11.88 -5.57 -9.54
N PRO A 131 12.82 -6.53 -9.56
CA PRO A 131 13.06 -7.44 -8.45
C PRO A 131 13.47 -6.68 -7.18
N PHE A 132 13.15 -7.28 -6.04
CA PHE A 132 13.44 -6.76 -4.70
C PHE A 132 13.85 -7.90 -3.77
N GLU A 133 14.46 -7.55 -2.65
CA GLU A 133 14.78 -8.51 -1.60
C GLU A 133 13.70 -8.45 -0.53
N HIS A 134 13.25 -9.60 -0.03
CA HIS A 134 12.29 -9.64 1.07
C HIS A 134 12.51 -10.83 1.99
N GLN A 135 11.99 -10.68 3.20
CA GLN A 135 11.97 -11.72 4.23
C GLN A 135 10.64 -11.69 4.96
N SER A 136 10.08 -12.87 5.22
CA SER A 136 8.85 -13.05 6.00
C SER A 136 9.10 -13.89 7.25
N ASP A 137 8.53 -13.49 8.38
CA ASP A 137 8.51 -14.25 9.64
C ASP A 137 7.21 -15.07 9.74
N LEU A 138 7.27 -16.33 9.31
CA LEU A 138 6.13 -17.24 9.32
C LEU A 138 5.64 -17.60 10.74
N ALA A 139 6.53 -17.55 11.73
CA ALA A 139 6.16 -17.80 13.12
C ALA A 139 5.40 -16.60 13.71
N ALA A 140 5.79 -15.38 13.36
CA ALA A 140 5.03 -14.18 13.67
C ALA A 140 3.68 -14.17 12.94
N LEU A 141 3.64 -14.59 11.67
CA LEU A 141 2.41 -14.69 10.89
C LEU A 141 1.40 -15.63 11.57
N ALA A 142 1.84 -16.85 11.90
CA ALA A 142 0.98 -17.84 12.55
C ALA A 142 0.41 -17.35 13.90
N LYS A 143 1.18 -16.53 14.64
CA LYS A 143 0.72 -15.93 15.91
C LYS A 143 -0.19 -14.72 15.74
N ALA A 144 -0.05 -13.99 14.63
CA ALA A 144 -0.78 -12.76 14.38
C ALA A 144 -2.10 -12.99 13.64
N TYR A 145 -2.18 -14.03 12.82
CA TYR A 145 -3.35 -14.38 12.02
C TYR A 145 -4.58 -14.65 12.91
N LYS A 146 -5.74 -14.21 12.45
CA LYS A 146 -7.04 -14.48 13.08
C LYS A 146 -7.88 -15.38 12.17
N PRO A 147 -8.69 -16.30 12.73
CA PRO A 147 -9.54 -17.22 11.96
C PRO A 147 -10.51 -16.52 10.99
N LEU A 148 -10.96 -17.29 10.00
CA LEU A 148 -12.00 -16.93 9.03
C LEU A 148 -13.16 -16.13 9.66
N GLY A 149 -13.61 -15.09 8.96
CA GLY A 149 -14.67 -14.18 9.40
C GLY A 149 -14.23 -13.09 10.39
N GLN A 150 -13.04 -13.18 10.98
CA GLN A 150 -12.53 -12.15 11.89
C GLN A 150 -11.77 -11.04 11.16
N TRP A 151 -11.97 -9.81 11.62
CA TRP A 151 -11.25 -8.64 11.10
C TRP A 151 -9.77 -8.70 11.46
N GLN A 152 -8.95 -8.62 10.42
CA GLN A 152 -7.51 -8.47 10.46
C GLN A 152 -7.12 -7.04 10.07
N THR A 153 -5.97 -6.57 10.53
CA THR A 153 -5.45 -5.24 10.17
C THR A 153 -4.11 -5.38 9.49
N TYR A 154 -3.99 -4.82 8.30
CA TYR A 154 -2.70 -4.51 7.70
C TYR A 154 -2.26 -3.09 8.02
N GLU A 155 -0.96 -2.95 8.28
CA GLU A 155 -0.23 -1.70 8.21
C GLU A 155 0.93 -1.91 7.24
N ILE A 156 0.86 -1.30 6.06
CA ILE A 156 1.85 -1.39 5.00
C ILE A 156 2.56 -0.05 4.90
N THR A 157 3.83 -0.01 5.26
CA THR A 157 4.65 1.21 5.23
C THR A 157 5.63 1.14 4.07
N CYS A 158 5.56 2.11 3.16
CA CYS A 158 6.47 2.28 2.04
C CYS A 158 7.27 3.58 2.25
N VAL A 159 8.60 3.49 2.36
CA VAL A 159 9.46 4.67 2.56
C VAL A 159 10.75 4.50 1.78
N SER A 160 11.04 5.40 0.82
CA SER A 160 12.18 5.25 -0.08
C SER A 160 12.19 3.84 -0.70
N GLU A 161 13.33 3.16 -0.77
CA GLU A 161 13.46 1.81 -1.34
C GLU A 161 13.04 0.67 -0.37
N THR A 162 12.34 0.96 0.72
CA THR A 162 11.92 -0.06 1.70
C THR A 162 10.41 -0.16 1.87
N LEU A 163 9.97 -1.37 2.21
CA LEU A 163 8.58 -1.67 2.56
C LEU A 163 8.51 -2.57 3.80
N GLU A 164 7.58 -2.31 4.70
CA GLU A 164 7.27 -3.15 5.86
C GLU A 164 5.77 -3.47 5.90
N VAL A 165 5.42 -4.73 6.15
CA VAL A 165 4.05 -5.21 6.37
C VAL A 165 3.90 -5.70 7.80
N LYS A 166 2.96 -5.11 8.54
CA LYS A 166 2.46 -5.66 9.80
C LYS A 166 1.08 -6.24 9.63
N LEU A 167 0.85 -7.40 10.25
CA LEU A 167 -0.47 -8.00 10.44
C LEU A 167 -0.83 -7.93 11.92
N ASN A 168 -1.98 -7.36 12.25
CA ASN A 168 -2.49 -7.25 13.62
C ASN A 168 -1.43 -6.73 14.61
N GLY A 169 -0.64 -5.74 14.19
CA GLY A 169 0.42 -5.11 14.99
C GLY A 169 1.74 -5.89 15.07
N LYS A 170 1.87 -7.05 14.41
CA LYS A 170 3.12 -7.82 14.33
C LYS A 170 3.75 -7.64 12.95
N ARG A 171 5.03 -7.27 12.91
CA ARG A 171 5.80 -7.22 11.66
C ARG A 171 5.95 -8.62 11.08
N ILE A 172 5.49 -8.80 9.85
CA ILE A 172 5.55 -10.08 9.14
C ILE A 172 6.60 -10.03 8.05
N THR A 173 6.54 -9.03 7.18
CA THR A 173 7.39 -8.97 5.99
C THR A 173 8.11 -7.65 5.88
N THR A 174 9.38 -7.70 5.50
CA THR A 174 10.18 -6.53 5.13
C THR A 174 10.74 -6.73 3.74
N ALA A 175 10.79 -5.66 2.95
CA ALA A 175 11.41 -5.65 1.64
C ALA A 175 12.34 -4.43 1.46
N THR A 176 13.40 -4.62 0.68
CA THR A 176 14.40 -3.61 0.32
C THR A 176 14.65 -3.65 -1.19
N ASN A 177 15.40 -2.67 -1.70
CA ASN A 177 15.68 -2.52 -3.13
C ASN A 177 14.42 -2.31 -3.98
N ILE A 178 13.37 -1.75 -3.38
CA ILE A 178 12.13 -1.35 -4.08
C ILE A 178 12.44 -0.19 -5.02
N LYS A 179 12.17 -0.35 -6.32
CA LYS A 179 12.55 0.62 -7.35
C LYS A 179 11.41 1.51 -7.82
N ASN A 180 10.17 1.02 -7.80
CA ASN A 180 9.03 1.93 -7.95
C ASN A 180 8.87 2.68 -6.62
N LEU A 181 9.11 3.98 -6.63
CA LEU A 181 9.02 4.85 -5.44
C LEU A 181 7.71 5.62 -5.34
N LYS A 182 6.86 5.51 -6.36
CA LYS A 182 5.55 6.13 -6.42
C LYS A 182 4.63 5.30 -7.32
N GLY A 183 3.34 5.27 -7.00
CA GLY A 183 2.32 4.66 -7.84
C GLY A 183 0.97 4.59 -7.16
N HIS A 184 0.04 3.86 -7.76
CA HIS A 184 -1.27 3.63 -7.20
C HIS A 184 -1.23 2.59 -6.08
N ILE A 185 -2.29 2.58 -5.28
CA ILE A 185 -2.65 1.50 -4.37
C ILE A 185 -3.81 0.75 -5.01
N GLY A 186 -3.90 -0.56 -4.82
CA GLY A 186 -5.01 -1.32 -5.37
C GLY A 186 -5.40 -2.56 -4.58
N ILE A 187 -6.59 -3.07 -4.87
CA ILE A 187 -7.11 -4.34 -4.33
C ILE A 187 -7.38 -5.27 -5.50
N GLN A 188 -6.81 -6.47 -5.47
CA GLN A 188 -7.01 -7.49 -6.49
C GLN A 188 -8.41 -8.11 -6.37
N ALA A 189 -9.11 -8.25 -7.50
CA ALA A 189 -10.22 -9.18 -7.62
C ALA A 189 -9.66 -10.52 -8.14
N GLU A 190 -9.96 -11.60 -7.41
CA GLU A 190 -9.57 -12.96 -7.79
C GLU A 190 -10.58 -13.97 -7.22
N HIS A 191 -10.21 -14.72 -6.18
CA HIS A 191 -10.95 -15.88 -5.70
C HIS A 191 -11.54 -15.64 -4.32
N GLY A 192 -12.80 -16.03 -4.16
CA GLY A 192 -13.53 -16.00 -2.90
C GLY A 192 -13.98 -14.63 -2.45
N LEU A 193 -14.80 -14.65 -1.40
CA LEU A 193 -15.39 -13.45 -0.80
C LEU A 193 -14.48 -12.80 0.24
N LEU A 194 -14.18 -11.51 0.05
CA LEU A 194 -13.45 -10.69 1.01
C LEU A 194 -14.20 -9.38 1.29
N GLU A 195 -14.00 -8.86 2.49
CA GLU A 195 -14.46 -7.52 2.83
C GLU A 195 -13.32 -6.67 3.36
N PHE A 196 -13.37 -5.38 3.03
CA PHE A 196 -12.45 -4.35 3.48
C PHE A 196 -13.20 -3.20 4.14
N ARG A 197 -12.58 -2.58 5.14
CA ARG A 197 -13.03 -1.32 5.72
C ARG A 197 -11.85 -0.52 6.24
N LYS A 198 -12.10 0.74 6.58
CA LYS A 198 -11.10 1.62 7.21
C LYS A 198 -9.78 1.61 6.44
N ILE A 199 -9.85 1.98 5.16
CA ILE A 199 -8.68 2.08 4.30
C ILE A 199 -8.17 3.51 4.44
N ASP A 200 -7.19 3.71 5.32
CA ASP A 200 -6.64 5.00 5.67
C ASP A 200 -5.20 5.11 5.17
N ILE A 201 -4.82 6.30 4.72
CA ILE A 201 -3.45 6.59 4.29
C ILE A 201 -2.87 7.74 5.09
N MET A 202 -1.57 7.65 5.36
CA MET A 202 -0.75 8.72 5.89
C MET A 202 0.45 8.89 4.97
N GLU A 203 0.48 9.99 4.20
CA GLU A 203 1.62 10.35 3.35
C GLU A 203 2.76 10.85 4.25
N ASN A 204 3.91 10.19 4.17
CA ASN A 204 5.08 10.55 4.96
C ASN A 204 5.79 11.74 4.28
N ALA A 205 6.29 12.68 5.08
CA ALA A 205 7.05 13.79 4.55
C ALA A 205 8.24 13.26 3.73
N SER A 206 8.32 13.66 2.47
CA SER A 206 9.47 13.33 1.62
C SER A 206 10.73 13.92 2.25
N LYS A 207 11.73 13.07 2.52
CA LYS A 207 13.05 13.52 2.98
C LYS A 207 13.84 14.18 1.85
#